data_AF-H8H418-F1
#
_entry.id   AF-H8H418-F1
#
_cell.length_a   1.000
_cell.length_b   1.000
_cell.length_c   1.000
_cell.angle_alpha   90.00
_cell.angle_beta   90.00
_cell.angle_gamma   90.00
#
_symmetry.space_group_name_H-M   'P 1'
#
loop_
_entity.id
_entity.type
_entity.pdbx_description
1 polymer ?
#
loop_
_entity_poly.entity_id
_entity_poly.type
_entity_poly.pdbx_seq_one_letter_code
_entity_poly.pdbx_strand_id
1 'polypeptide(L)'
;MPARLHMIVAPNFRKKPPPGLILHTAVLPASDLQQRTAYQVTTPLRTLLDIAGSPTSPEHLHSGLSEALERGLIRRRRLEERLLDPSTPPQARKRLLVALEAL
;
A
#
# COMPACT_ATOMS: atom_id res chain seq x y z
N MET A 1 -11.20 -8.86 13.74
CA MET A 1 -9.88 -9.21 13.16
C MET A 1 -10.08 -9.58 11.70
N PRO A 2 -9.18 -9.19 10.76
CA PRO A 2 -9.37 -9.50 9.34
C PRO A 2 -9.31 -11.01 9.09
N ALA A 3 -10.04 -11.48 8.07
CA ALA A 3 -10.07 -12.90 7.70
C ALA A 3 -8.74 -13.42 7.12
N ARG A 4 -7.89 -12.51 6.61
CA ARG A 4 -6.58 -12.84 6.02
C ARG A 4 -5.55 -11.82 6.46
N LEU A 5 -4.33 -12.29 6.71
CA LEU A 5 -3.15 -11.47 6.94
C LEU A 5 -2.33 -11.40 5.66
N HIS A 6 -1.84 -10.22 5.30
CA HIS A 6 -0.97 -10.02 4.14
C HIS A 6 0.45 -9.66 4.62
N MET A 7 1.46 -10.35 4.09
CA MET A 7 2.86 -10.14 4.47
C MET A 7 3.73 -10.03 3.23
N ILE A 8 4.67 -9.08 3.25
CA ILE A 8 5.67 -8.92 2.20
C ILE A 8 6.94 -9.66 2.62
N VAL A 9 7.47 -10.48 1.73
CA VAL A 9 8.66 -11.30 1.96
C VAL A 9 9.69 -11.07 0.85
N ALA A 10 10.95 -11.35 1.17
CA ALA A 10 12.05 -11.24 0.22
C ALA A 10 11.91 -12.27 -0.92
N PRO A 11 12.49 -11.99 -2.12
CA PRO A 11 12.43 -12.89 -3.28
C PRO A 11 12.87 -14.33 -3.05
N ASN A 12 13.76 -14.57 -2.08
CA ASN A 12 14.28 -15.90 -1.75
C ASN A 12 13.54 -16.58 -0.59
N PHE A 13 12.43 -16.02 -0.11
CA PHE A 13 11.64 -16.61 0.97
C PHE A 13 10.94 -17.91 0.50
N ARG A 14 11.14 -19.01 1.24
CA ARG A 14 10.71 -20.36 0.80
C ARG A 14 9.63 -21.01 1.66
N LYS A 15 9.26 -20.44 2.81
CA LYS A 15 8.26 -21.08 3.68
C LYS A 15 6.87 -20.97 3.05
N LYS A 16 6.11 -22.07 3.10
CA LYS A 16 4.70 -22.07 2.70
C LYS A 16 3.88 -21.26 3.73
N PRO A 17 2.92 -20.42 3.28
CA PRO A 17 2.05 -19.73 4.21
C PRO A 17 1.13 -20.72 4.94
N PRO A 18 0.92 -20.56 6.26
CA PRO A 18 -0.18 -21.22 6.94
C PRO A 18 -1.54 -20.71 6.42
N PRO A 19 -2.65 -21.43 6.71
CA PRO A 19 -3.99 -20.96 6.36
C PRO A 19 -4.25 -19.54 6.85
N GLY A 20 -4.84 -18.70 5.99
CA GLY A 20 -5.14 -17.30 6.31
C GLY A 20 -3.99 -16.31 6.10
N LEU A 21 -2.79 -16.76 5.74
CA LEU A 21 -1.67 -15.88 5.37
C LEU A 21 -1.50 -15.80 3.85
N ILE A 22 -1.44 -14.58 3.32
CA ILE A 22 -1.08 -14.28 1.93
C ILE A 22 0.32 -13.67 1.92
N LEU A 23 1.23 -14.31 1.19
CA LEU A 23 2.58 -13.80 0.96
C LEU A 23 2.64 -13.03 -0.35
N HIS A 24 3.23 -11.85 -0.29
CA HIS A 24 3.58 -11.01 -1.43
C HIS A 24 5.09 -10.92 -1.50
N THR A 25 5.66 -11.00 -2.69
CA THR A 25 7.12 -10.95 -2.86
C THR A 25 7.54 -9.58 -3.35
N ALA A 26 8.32 -8.84 -2.55
CA ALA A 26 8.87 -7.54 -2.95
C ALA A 26 10.09 -7.15 -2.11
N VAL A 27 10.91 -6.24 -2.65
CA VAL A 27 11.93 -5.51 -1.90
C VAL A 27 11.41 -4.09 -1.66
N LEU A 28 11.36 -3.67 -0.40
CA LEU A 28 10.82 -2.37 0.00
C LEU A 28 11.94 -1.44 0.44
N PRO A 29 11.95 -0.16 0.01
CA PRO A 29 12.83 0.82 0.59
C PRO A 29 12.40 1.12 2.04
N ALA A 30 13.35 1.54 2.89
CA ALA A 30 13.06 1.88 4.29
C ALA A 30 12.00 2.97 4.43
N SER A 31 11.88 3.88 3.45
CA SER A 31 10.86 4.93 3.40
C SER A 31 9.43 4.39 3.26
N ASP A 32 9.26 3.15 2.81
CA ASP A 32 7.97 2.48 2.66
C ASP A 32 7.60 1.63 3.89
N LEU A 33 8.48 1.57 4.89
CA LEU A 33 8.32 0.77 6.10
C LEU A 33 8.15 1.65 7.35
N GLN A 34 7.39 1.15 8.32
CA GLN A 34 7.30 1.70 9.67
C GLN A 34 7.61 0.61 10.68
N GLN A 35 8.50 0.91 11.63
CA GLN A 35 8.77 0.04 12.75
C GLN A 35 7.61 0.08 13.75
N ARG A 36 7.24 -1.09 14.24
CA ARG A 36 6.45 -1.33 15.45
C ARG A 36 7.32 -2.13 16.41
N THR A 37 6.87 -2.25 17.67
CA THR A 37 7.67 -2.86 18.75
C THR A 37 8.26 -4.22 18.38
N ALA A 38 7.52 -5.06 17.65
CA ALA A 38 7.95 -6.43 17.30
C ALA A 38 7.96 -6.74 15.80
N TYR A 39 7.53 -5.81 14.94
CA TYR A 39 7.37 -6.07 13.51
C TYR A 39 7.41 -4.79 12.69
N GLN A 40 7.52 -4.93 11.38
CA GLN A 40 7.43 -3.84 10.42
C GLN A 40 6.11 -3.89 9.67
N VAL A 41 5.56 -2.72 9.37
CA VAL A 41 4.39 -2.56 8.52
C VAL A 41 4.71 -1.60 7.39
N THR A 42 3.92 -1.62 6.32
CA THR A 42 3.99 -0.60 5.27
C THR A 42 3.53 0.75 5.81
N THR A 43 4.10 1.84 5.31
CA THR A 43 3.54 3.18 5.56
C THR A 43 2.11 3.29 4.99
N PRO A 44 1.27 4.22 5.46
CA PRO A 44 -0.04 4.45 4.86
C PRO A 44 0.03 4.73 3.36
N LEU A 45 1.01 5.55 2.92
CA LEU A 45 1.23 5.85 1.50
C LEU A 45 1.60 4.58 0.72
N ARG A 46 2.50 3.75 1.26
CA ARG A 46 2.84 2.48 0.62
C ARG A 46 1.64 1.54 0.53
N THR A 47 0.85 1.45 1.61
CA THR A 47 -0.35 0.61 1.67
C THR A 47 -1.36 1.01 0.60
N LEU A 48 -1.56 2.31 0.36
CA LEU A 48 -2.43 2.80 -0.72
C LEU A 48 -1.91 2.41 -2.11
N LEU A 49 -0.59 2.44 -2.33
CA LEU A 49 0.01 1.94 -3.58
C LEU A 49 -0.24 0.45 -3.77
N ASP A 50 -0.04 -0.35 -2.72
CA ASP A 50 -0.26 -1.81 -2.77
C ASP A 50 -1.75 -2.13 -3.02
N ILE A 51 -2.67 -1.42 -2.35
CA ILE A 51 -4.12 -1.57 -2.58
C ILE A 51 -4.50 -1.17 -4.01
N ALA A 52 -3.97 -0.05 -4.52
CA ALA A 52 -4.20 0.40 -5.89
C ALA A 52 -3.62 -0.57 -6.93
N GLY A 53 -2.56 -1.31 -6.60
CA GLY A 53 -2.02 -2.40 -7.42
C GLY A 53 -2.79 -3.72 -7.33
N SER A 54 -3.75 -3.85 -6.40
CA SER A 54 -4.47 -5.10 -6.12
C SER A 54 -5.90 -5.11 -6.70
N PRO A 55 -6.60 -6.26 -6.76
CA PRO A 55 -8.01 -6.35 -7.19
C PRO A 55 -9.05 -5.71 -6.25
N THR A 56 -8.65 -4.77 -5.37
CA THR A 56 -9.56 -4.06 -4.47
C THR A 56 -10.54 -3.19 -5.24
N SER A 57 -11.77 -3.01 -4.75
CA SER A 57 -12.77 -2.18 -5.41
C SER A 57 -12.36 -0.69 -5.44
N PRO A 58 -12.79 0.10 -6.45
CA PRO A 58 -12.51 1.53 -6.51
C PRO A 58 -13.01 2.30 -5.29
N GLU A 59 -14.16 1.91 -4.75
CA GLU A 59 -14.81 2.59 -3.61
C GLU A 59 -13.96 2.45 -2.35
N HIS A 60 -13.45 1.25 -2.05
CA HIS A 60 -12.56 1.04 -0.91
C HIS A 60 -11.24 1.80 -1.05
N LEU A 61 -10.70 1.91 -2.28
CA LEU A 61 -9.49 2.72 -2.51
C LEU A 61 -9.77 4.20 -2.28
N HIS A 62 -10.89 4.72 -2.78
CA HIS A 62 -11.29 6.11 -2.61
C HIS A 62 -11.53 6.45 -1.13
N SER A 63 -12.32 5.64 -0.41
CA SER A 63 -12.55 5.84 1.02
C SER A 63 -11.25 5.79 1.83
N GLY A 64 -10.37 4.81 1.55
CA GLY A 64 -9.07 4.72 2.23
C GLY A 64 -8.15 5.90 1.94
N LEU A 65 -8.19 6.45 0.72
CA LEU A 65 -7.42 7.63 0.35
C LEU A 65 -7.95 8.90 1.03
N SER A 66 -9.27 9.13 0.99
CA SER A 66 -9.97 10.22 1.71
C SER A 66 -9.58 10.19 3.19
N GLU A 67 -9.78 9.06 3.86
CA GLU A 67 -9.50 8.93 5.30
C GLU A 67 -8.02 9.20 5.61
N ALA A 68 -7.10 8.68 4.79
CA ALA A 68 -5.67 8.89 5.01
C ALA A 68 -5.26 10.36 4.88
N LEU A 69 -5.89 11.13 3.98
CA LEU A 69 -5.66 12.56 3.81
C LEU A 69 -6.30 13.36 4.95
N GLU A 70 -7.57 13.11 5.24
CA GLU A 70 -8.33 13.83 6.28
C GLU A 70 -7.72 13.66 7.67
N ARG A 71 -7.26 12.45 8.00
CA ARG A 71 -6.63 12.15 9.29
C ARG A 71 -5.15 12.52 9.33
N GLY A 72 -4.60 13.09 8.25
CA GLY A 72 -3.20 13.49 8.15
C GLY A 72 -2.20 12.32 8.18
N LEU A 73 -2.65 11.08 7.90
CA LEU A 73 -1.79 9.90 7.80
C LEU A 73 -0.84 10.00 6.59
N ILE A 74 -1.29 10.70 5.55
CA ILE A 74 -0.48 11.11 4.41
C ILE A 74 -0.73 12.60 4.12
N ARG A 75 0.24 13.25 3.45
CA ARG A 75 0.08 14.61 2.92
C ARG A 75 -0.11 14.54 1.40
N ARG A 76 -1.04 15.34 0.86
CA ARG A 76 -1.32 15.40 -0.59
C ARG A 76 -0.07 15.60 -1.44
N ARG A 77 0.78 16.57 -1.07
CA ARG A 77 2.06 16.81 -1.75
C ARG A 77 2.96 15.57 -1.83
N ARG A 78 3.05 14.78 -0.76
CA ARG A 78 3.90 13.58 -0.74
C ARG A 78 3.30 12.44 -1.58
N LEU A 79 1.97 12.36 -1.66
CA LEU A 79 1.30 11.47 -2.60
C LEU A 79 1.61 11.87 -4.04
N GLU A 80 1.48 13.16 -4.39
CA GLU A 80 1.78 13.68 -5.72
C GLU A 80 3.24 13.43 -6.13
N GLU A 81 4.20 13.73 -5.25
CA GLU A 81 5.63 13.41 -5.44
C GLU A 81 5.83 11.90 -5.73
N ARG A 82 5.14 11.03 -4.97
CA ARG A 82 5.23 9.58 -5.18
C ARG A 82 4.57 9.12 -6.48
N LEU A 83 3.50 9.77 -6.95
CA LEU A 83 2.86 9.46 -8.22
C LEU A 83 3.71 9.87 -9.43
N LEU A 84 4.58 10.87 -9.26
CA LEU A 84 5.55 11.30 -10.28
C LEU A 84 6.80 10.39 -10.34
N ASP A 85 7.06 9.61 -9.29
CA ASP A 85 8.18 8.68 -9.24
C ASP A 85 8.04 7.56 -10.31
N PRO A 86 9.03 7.39 -11.20
CA PRO A 86 9.02 6.36 -12.23
C PRO A 86 8.94 4.92 -11.69
N SER A 87 9.36 4.70 -10.44
CA SER A 87 9.28 3.39 -9.78
C SER A 87 7.86 3.02 -9.33
N THR A 88 6.91 3.96 -9.38
CA THR A 88 5.52 3.70 -9.05
C THR A 88 4.85 2.88 -10.15
N PRO A 89 4.24 1.71 -9.85
CA PRO A 89 3.59 0.87 -10.85
C PRO A 89 2.52 1.64 -11.64
N PRO A 90 2.50 1.57 -12.99
CA PRO A 90 1.61 2.37 -13.82
C PRO A 90 0.11 2.19 -13.50
N GLN A 91 -0.31 0.96 -13.19
CA GLN A 91 -1.69 0.66 -12.81
C GLN A 91 -2.07 1.30 -11.47
N ALA A 92 -1.22 1.18 -10.46
CA ALA A 92 -1.44 1.79 -9.15
C ALA A 92 -1.49 3.33 -9.27
N ARG A 93 -0.56 3.92 -10.05
CA ARG A 93 -0.55 5.35 -10.35
C ARG A 93 -1.88 5.80 -10.98
N LYS A 94 -2.31 5.14 -12.06
CA LYS A 94 -3.56 5.48 -12.76
C LYS A 94 -4.75 5.45 -11.80
N ARG A 95 -4.87 4.40 -10.98
CA ARG A 95 -6.00 4.23 -10.06
C ARG A 95 -6.02 5.24 -8.93
N LEU A 96 -4.85 5.62 -8.40
CA LEU A 96 -4.76 6.66 -7.38
C LEU A 96 -5.03 8.05 -7.94
N LEU A 97 -4.64 8.34 -9.20
CA LEU A 97 -5.00 9.59 -9.85
C LEU A 97 -6.52 9.72 -10.00
N VAL A 98 -7.18 8.68 -10.51
CA VAL A 98 -8.65 8.66 -10.61
C VAL A 98 -9.31 8.81 -9.24
N ALA A 99 -8.79 8.13 -8.21
CA ALA A 99 -9.33 8.25 -6.85
C ALA A 99 -9.13 9.66 -6.25
N LEU A 100 -8.01 10.32 -6.56
CA LEU A 100 -7.68 11.67 -6.08
C LEU A 100 -8.50 12.76 -6.80
N GLU A 101 -8.80 12.58 -8.09
CA GLU A 101 -9.69 13.46 -8.86
C GLU A 101 -11.14 13.44 -8.35
N ALA A 102 -11.53 12.37 -7.66
CA ALA A 102 -12.87 12.19 -7.11
C ALA A 102 -13.03 12.75 -5.67
N LEU A 103 -11.96 13.30 -5.06
CA LEU A 103 -11.97 13.91 -3.71
C LEU A 103 -12.19 15.43 -3.79
#